data_AF-A0A4S2UQU9-F1
#
_entry.id   AF-A0A4S2UQU9-F1
#
_cell.length_a   1.000
_cell.length_b   1.000
_cell.length_c   1.000
_cell.angle_alpha   90.00
_cell.angle_beta   90.00
_cell.angle_gamma   90.00
#
_symmetry.space_group_name_H-M   'P 1'
#
loop_
_entity.id
_entity.type
_entity.pdbx_description
1 polymer ?
#
loop_
_entity_poly.entity_id
_entity_poly.type
_entity_poly.pdbx_seq_one_letter_code
_entity_poly.pdbx_strand_id
1 'polypeptide(L)'
;MSSTATTTARTAAEVTGAHTDEAASLIADARTRIDALDDRIIGLVQERMAVSTVIQEARITSGGRRVNLSREMEILGQYRDALGKPGTSLAMTLLELCRGRV
;
A
#
# COMPACT_ATOMS: atom_id res chain seq x y z
N MET A 1 10.59 46.88 1.84
CA MET A 1 9.73 46.53 0.69
C MET A 1 9.32 45.08 0.86
N SER A 2 8.13 44.84 1.42
CA SER A 2 7.64 43.48 1.66
C SER A 2 6.98 42.95 0.38
N SER A 3 7.56 41.88 -0.17
CA SER A 3 7.02 41.17 -1.32
C SER A 3 5.97 40.18 -0.83
N THR A 4 4.69 40.54 -0.96
CA THR A 4 3.56 39.62 -0.75
C THR A 4 3.57 38.61 -1.89
N ALA A 5 4.04 37.40 -1.64
CA ALA A 5 3.89 36.29 -2.57
C ALA A 5 2.41 35.89 -2.60
N THR A 6 1.68 36.36 -3.61
CA THR A 6 0.35 35.86 -3.92
C THR A 6 0.49 34.44 -4.45
N THR A 7 0.39 33.44 -3.57
CA THR A 7 0.12 32.06 -3.99
C THR A 7 -1.28 32.07 -4.57
N THR A 8 -1.40 32.14 -5.90
CA THR A 8 -2.67 31.92 -6.59
C THR A 8 -3.18 30.54 -6.19
N ALA A 9 -4.27 30.51 -5.40
CA ALA A 9 -4.94 29.28 -5.06
C ALA A 9 -5.45 28.66 -6.36
N ARG A 10 -4.90 27.50 -6.75
CA ARG A 10 -5.38 26.73 -7.91
C ARG A 10 -6.85 26.41 -7.71
N THR A 11 -7.63 26.54 -8.77
CA THR A 11 -9.06 26.21 -8.74
C THR A 11 -9.25 24.70 -8.57
N ALA A 12 -10.40 24.29 -8.02
CA ALA A 12 -10.68 22.86 -7.81
C ALA A 12 -10.63 22.06 -9.13
N ALA A 13 -11.04 22.67 -10.24
CA ALA A 13 -10.90 22.12 -11.59
C ALA A 13 -9.44 21.85 -11.98
N GLU A 14 -8.51 22.79 -11.70
CA GLU A 14 -7.08 22.62 -11.99
C GLU A 14 -6.40 21.56 -11.10
N VAL A 15 -6.85 21.40 -9.86
CA VAL A 15 -6.29 20.40 -8.92
C VAL A 15 -6.79 18.99 -9.24
N THR A 16 -8.04 18.86 -9.69
CA THR A 16 -8.68 17.57 -9.94
C THR A 16 -8.58 17.11 -11.39
N GLY A 17 -8.41 18.05 -12.34
CA GLY A 17 -8.53 17.80 -13.78
C GLY A 17 -9.98 17.73 -14.26
N ALA A 18 -10.95 18.04 -13.40
CA ALA A 18 -12.37 18.03 -13.76
C ALA A 18 -12.76 19.26 -14.58
N HIS A 19 -13.72 19.05 -15.49
CA HIS A 19 -14.27 20.12 -16.33
C HIS A 19 -15.58 20.72 -15.79
N THR A 20 -16.07 20.25 -14.64
CA THR A 20 -17.24 20.81 -13.94
C THR A 20 -16.96 20.91 -12.43
N ASP A 21 -17.56 21.89 -11.76
CA ASP A 21 -17.39 22.09 -10.32
C ASP A 21 -17.92 20.90 -9.50
N GLU A 22 -19.02 20.29 -9.95
CA GLU A 22 -19.58 19.07 -9.33
C GLU A 22 -18.59 17.90 -9.41
N ALA A 23 -18.02 17.65 -10.60
CA ALA A 23 -17.02 16.60 -10.76
C ALA A 23 -15.74 16.92 -9.98
N ALA A 24 -15.35 18.20 -9.89
CA ALA A 24 -14.20 18.62 -9.08
C ALA A 24 -14.43 18.31 -7.59
N SER A 25 -15.61 18.62 -7.05
CA SER A 25 -15.95 18.30 -5.66
C SER A 25 -15.94 16.79 -5.41
N LEU A 26 -16.57 16.00 -6.28
CA LEU A 26 -16.62 14.54 -6.14
C LEU A 26 -15.23 13.90 -6.17
N ILE A 27 -14.34 14.37 -7.05
CA ILE A 27 -12.96 13.86 -7.14
C ILE A 27 -12.16 14.23 -5.89
N ALA A 28 -12.33 15.44 -5.35
CA ALA A 28 -11.66 15.86 -4.12
C ALA A 28 -12.04 14.97 -2.93
N ASP A 29 -13.34 14.69 -2.77
CA ASP A 29 -13.85 13.81 -1.71
C ASP A 29 -13.37 12.36 -1.89
N ALA A 30 -13.40 11.86 -3.13
CA ALA A 30 -12.91 10.52 -3.46
C ALA A 30 -11.41 10.37 -3.17
N ARG A 31 -10.59 11.38 -3.48
CA ARG A 31 -9.15 11.38 -3.16
C ARG A 31 -8.90 11.35 -1.66
N THR A 32 -9.63 12.17 -0.89
CA THR A 32 -9.54 12.14 0.58
C THR A 32 -9.86 10.74 1.13
N ARG A 33 -10.84 10.04 0.53
CA ARG A 33 -11.16 8.66 0.90
C ARG A 33 -10.07 7.66 0.49
N ILE A 34 -9.42 7.86 -0.66
CA ILE A 34 -8.26 7.06 -1.09
C ILE A 34 -7.12 7.24 -0.10
N ASP A 35 -6.79 8.47 0.29
CA ASP A 35 -5.72 8.75 1.24
C ASP A 35 -5.97 8.00 2.57
N ALA A 36 -7.20 8.04 3.09
CA ALA A 36 -7.58 7.30 4.29
C ALA A 36 -7.59 5.76 4.11
N LEU A 37 -7.74 5.25 2.90
CA LEU A 37 -7.58 3.83 2.59
C LEU A 37 -6.10 3.45 2.53
N ASP A 38 -5.29 4.28 1.90
CA ASP A 38 -3.84 4.06 1.75
C ASP A 38 -3.14 4.09 3.10
N ASP A 39 -3.50 5.01 3.99
CA ASP A 39 -3.00 5.03 5.39
C ASP A 39 -3.28 3.71 6.11
N ARG A 40 -4.49 3.16 5.92
CA ARG A 40 -4.87 1.87 6.51
C ARG A 40 -4.13 0.70 5.86
N ILE A 41 -3.96 0.71 4.54
CA ILE A 41 -3.19 -0.31 3.82
C ILE A 41 -1.74 -0.31 4.30
N ILE A 42 -1.11 0.87 4.42
CA ILE A 42 0.26 1.01 4.92
C ILE A 42 0.36 0.46 6.35
N GLY A 43 -0.57 0.83 7.23
CA GLY A 43 -0.61 0.30 8.60
C GLY A 43 -0.71 -1.23 8.64
N LEU A 44 -1.60 -1.82 7.84
CA LEU A 44 -1.75 -3.28 7.74
C LEU A 44 -0.50 -3.97 7.18
N VAL A 45 0.19 -3.35 6.23
CA VAL A 45 1.45 -3.89 5.68
C VAL A 45 2.54 -3.86 6.73
N GLN A 46 2.68 -2.78 7.49
CA GLN A 46 3.64 -2.68 8.59
C GLN A 46 3.37 -3.72 9.68
N GLU A 47 2.11 -3.89 10.08
CA GLU A 47 1.71 -4.92 11.04
C GLU A 47 2.04 -6.34 10.51
N ARG A 48 1.71 -6.63 9.25
CA ARG A 48 2.05 -7.90 8.60
C ARG A 48 3.56 -8.16 8.61
N MET A 49 4.37 -7.13 8.39
CA MET A 49 5.84 -7.22 8.45
C MET A 49 6.30 -7.56 9.87
N ALA A 50 5.78 -6.87 10.89
CA ALA A 50 6.13 -7.13 12.29
C ALA A 50 5.81 -8.58 12.70
N VAL A 51 4.62 -9.07 12.36
CA VAL A 51 4.22 -10.47 12.60
C VAL A 51 5.12 -11.45 11.84
N SER A 52 5.48 -11.13 10.59
CA SER A 52 6.38 -11.96 9.79
C SER A 52 7.79 -12.05 10.37
N THR A 53 8.30 -10.99 10.99
CA THR A 53 9.57 -11.02 11.71
C THR A 53 9.53 -11.99 12.88
N VAL A 54 8.49 -11.93 13.72
CA VAL A 54 8.31 -12.85 14.86
C VAL A 54 8.29 -14.32 14.39
N ILE A 55 7.57 -14.60 13.30
CA ILE A 55 7.51 -15.96 12.72
C ILE A 55 8.89 -16.42 12.23
N GLN A 56 9.65 -15.54 11.58
CA GLN A 56 10.98 -15.88 11.07
C GLN A 56 11.98 -16.12 12.21
N GLU A 57 11.97 -15.28 13.24
CA GLU A 57 12.78 -15.47 14.44
C GLU A 57 12.49 -16.81 15.11
N ALA A 58 11.22 -17.14 15.33
CA ALA A 58 10.82 -18.42 15.90
C ALA A 58 11.33 -19.61 15.08
N ARG A 59 11.23 -19.55 13.74
CA ARG A 59 11.73 -20.59 12.82
C ARG A 59 13.25 -20.75 12.91
N ILE A 60 13.98 -19.64 12.90
CA ILE A 60 15.45 -19.65 12.92
C ILE A 60 15.95 -20.18 14.27
N THR A 61 15.39 -19.70 15.37
CA THR A 61 15.77 -20.15 16.72
C THR A 61 15.46 -21.63 16.94
N SER A 62 14.45 -22.18 16.25
CA SER A 62 14.16 -23.63 16.27
C SER A 62 15.01 -24.45 15.29
N GLY A 63 16.05 -23.89 14.66
CA GLY A 63 16.90 -24.56 13.67
C GLY A 63 16.27 -24.74 12.28
N GLY A 64 15.13 -24.10 12.03
CA GLY A 64 14.42 -24.13 10.76
C GLY A 64 14.94 -23.11 9.73
N ARG A 65 14.38 -23.18 8.53
CA ARG A 65 14.66 -22.19 7.46
C ARG A 65 13.86 -20.92 7.68
N ARG A 66 14.46 -19.79 7.30
CA ARG A 66 13.81 -18.46 7.29
C ARG A 66 12.52 -18.44 6.46
N VAL A 67 12.50 -19.13 5.32
CA VAL A 67 11.36 -19.18 4.39
C VAL A 67 10.71 -20.56 4.30
N ASN A 68 9.40 -20.59 4.05
CA ASN A 68 8.65 -21.80 3.72
C ASN A 68 7.94 -21.61 2.38
N LEU A 69 8.46 -22.25 1.34
CA LEU A 69 7.96 -22.13 -0.02
C LEU A 69 6.49 -22.53 -0.17
N SER A 70 6.05 -23.61 0.50
CA SER A 70 4.64 -24.04 0.45
C SER A 70 3.71 -22.93 0.94
N ARG A 71 4.08 -22.31 2.07
CA ARG A 71 3.29 -21.21 2.63
C ARG A 71 3.33 -19.96 1.76
N GLU A 72 4.48 -19.65 1.13
CA GLU A 72 4.56 -18.54 0.18
C GLU A 72 3.64 -18.79 -1.04
N MET A 73 3.61 -20.01 -1.57
CA MET A 73 2.72 -20.38 -2.69
C MET A 73 1.24 -20.24 -2.34
N GLU A 74 0.83 -20.62 -1.12
CA GLU A 74 -0.53 -20.41 -0.63
C GLU A 74 -0.90 -18.92 -0.60
N ILE A 75 0.02 -18.06 -0.16
CA ILE A 75 -0.21 -16.60 -0.12
C ILE A 75 -0.35 -16.06 -1.54
N LEU A 76 0.50 -16.47 -2.48
CA LEU A 76 0.39 -16.06 -3.89
C LEU A 76 -0.97 -16.46 -4.48
N GLY A 77 -1.44 -17.68 -4.18
CA GLY A 77 -2.78 -18.15 -4.58
C GLY A 77 -3.89 -17.29 -4.00
N GLN A 78 -3.87 -17.03 -2.69
CA GLN A 78 -4.88 -16.23 -2.01
C GLN A 78 -5.02 -14.82 -2.61
N TYR A 79 -3.91 -14.13 -2.87
CA TYR A 79 -3.97 -12.80 -3.49
C TYR A 79 -4.41 -12.85 -4.95
N ARG A 80 -4.01 -13.89 -5.70
CA ARG A 80 -4.45 -14.09 -7.08
C ARG A 80 -5.96 -14.33 -7.16
N ASP A 81 -6.52 -15.10 -6.25
CA ASP A 81 -7.94 -15.41 -6.23
C ASP A 81 -8.78 -14.17 -5.86
N ALA A 82 -8.26 -13.33 -4.96
CA ALA A 82 -8.95 -12.10 -4.55
C ALA A 82 -8.82 -10.93 -5.56
N LEU A 83 -7.66 -10.78 -6.20
CA LEU A 83 -7.33 -9.60 -7.01
C LEU A 83 -7.00 -9.91 -8.48
N GLY A 84 -7.13 -11.18 -8.89
CA GLY A 84 -6.73 -11.64 -10.21
C GLY A 84 -5.21 -11.63 -10.41
N LYS A 85 -4.77 -11.52 -11.67
CA LYS A 85 -3.34 -11.54 -12.05
C LYS A 85 -2.49 -10.49 -11.30
N PRO A 86 -2.93 -9.22 -11.10
CA PRO A 86 -2.17 -8.23 -10.33
C PRO A 86 -1.93 -8.62 -8.87
N GLY A 87 -2.81 -9.45 -8.29
CA GLY A 87 -2.68 -9.96 -6.93
C GLY A 87 -1.38 -10.72 -6.69
N THR A 88 -0.93 -11.51 -7.66
CA THR A 88 0.34 -12.25 -7.55
C THR A 88 1.53 -11.31 -7.38
N SER A 89 1.61 -10.24 -8.18
CA SER A 89 2.65 -9.21 -8.07
C SER A 89 2.60 -8.49 -6.72
N LEU A 90 1.41 -8.13 -6.23
CA LEU A 90 1.26 -7.51 -4.92
C LEU A 90 1.76 -8.44 -3.80
N ALA A 91 1.37 -9.72 -3.84
CA ALA A 91 1.81 -10.71 -2.85
C ALA A 91 3.33 -10.93 -2.88
N MET A 92 3.94 -10.96 -4.07
CA MET A 92 5.40 -11.04 -4.20
C MET A 92 6.09 -9.85 -3.52
N THR A 93 5.64 -8.62 -3.78
CA THR A 93 6.18 -7.43 -3.11
C THR A 93 6.03 -7.50 -1.59
N LEU A 94 4.88 -7.96 -1.08
CA LEU A 94 4.68 -8.12 0.36
C LEU A 94 5.58 -9.20 0.98
N LEU A 95 5.82 -10.30 0.27
CA LEU A 95 6.74 -11.35 0.72
C LEU A 95 8.20 -10.84 0.74
N GLU A 96 8.61 -10.07 -0.28
CA GLU A 96 9.92 -9.42 -0.34
C GLU A 96 10.14 -8.44 0.82
N LEU A 97 9.16 -7.60 1.12
CA LEU A 97 9.22 -6.68 2.27
C LEU A 97 9.40 -7.43 3.60
N CYS A 98 8.78 -8.59 3.75
CA CYS A 98 8.78 -9.33 5.02
C CYS A 98 10.06 -10.14 5.27
N ARG A 99 10.68 -10.71 4.22
CA ARG A 99 11.87 -11.56 4.37
C ARG A 99 13.21 -10.82 4.25
N GLY A 100 13.16 -9.55 3.85
CA GLY A 100 14.33 -8.75 3.48
C GLY A 100 14.84 -9.09 2.07
N ARG A 101 15.57 -8.16 1.45
CA ARG A 101 16.28 -8.46 0.20
C ARG A 101 17.39 -9.48 0.49
N VAL A 102 17.39 -10.58 -0.26
CA VAL A 102 18.51 -11.52 -0.36
C VAL A 102 19.64 -10.86 -1.14
#